data_AF-A0A1Q6TDR0-F1
#
_entry.id   AF-A0A1Q6TDR0-F1
#
_cell.length_a   1.000
_cell.length_b   1.000
_cell.length_c   1.000
_cell.angle_alpha   90.00
_cell.angle_beta   90.00
_cell.angle_gamma   90.00
#
_symmetry.space_group_name_H-M   'P 1'
#
loop_
_entity.id
_entity.type
_entity.pdbx_description
1 polymer ?
#
loop_
_entity_poly.entity_id
_entity_poly.type
_entity_poly.pdbx_seq_one_letter_code
_entity_poly.pdbx_strand_id
1 'polypeptide(L)'
;MLNIPKAMETFVNDYKIHLVEAGKNNLVLHNVNNQDLFNLLEILLSRSGRTDGKKEKAIDYTRKHKVDKAVIMTVAGTMNGKIDYNELIGEGEKGMVSVFQETWNEGEAKGIIEMGNDFGLSEEDILARLQKKLNVSLQKAQEYLYAYRKQNA
;
A
#
# COMPACT_ATOMS: atom_id res chain seq x y z
N MET A 1 17.83 -25.11 -12.96
CA MET A 1 18.56 -23.94 -12.45
C MET A 1 18.17 -22.74 -13.28
N LEU A 2 17.92 -21.58 -12.65
CA LEU A 2 17.64 -20.33 -13.37
C LEU A 2 18.88 -19.85 -14.11
N ASN A 3 18.71 -19.36 -15.35
CA ASN A 3 19.81 -18.85 -16.17
C ASN A 3 20.02 -17.37 -15.84
N ILE A 4 20.89 -17.10 -14.86
CA ILE A 4 21.13 -15.74 -14.36
C ILE A 4 22.15 -15.03 -15.28
N PRO A 5 21.83 -13.84 -15.82
CA PRO A 5 22.80 -13.06 -16.61
C PRO A 5 24.01 -12.66 -15.77
N LYS A 6 25.20 -12.73 -16.36
CA LYS A 6 26.48 -12.52 -15.65
C LYS A 6 26.61 -11.16 -14.95
N ALA A 7 25.97 -10.12 -15.48
CA ALA A 7 25.94 -8.80 -14.86
C ALA A 7 25.20 -8.77 -13.52
N MET A 8 24.26 -9.71 -13.30
CA MET A 8 23.43 -9.77 -12.10
C MET A 8 24.07 -10.62 -10.99
N GLU A 9 25.10 -11.41 -11.27
CA GLU A 9 25.71 -12.34 -10.30
C GLU A 9 26.19 -11.63 -9.03
N THR A 10 26.75 -10.42 -9.14
CA THR A 10 27.27 -9.65 -7.99
C THR A 10 26.18 -9.14 -7.04
N PHE A 11 24.93 -9.07 -7.51
CA PHE A 11 23.79 -8.60 -6.73
C PHE A 11 22.98 -9.76 -6.13
N VAL A 12 23.21 -10.99 -6.60
CA VAL A 12 22.56 -12.20 -6.09
C VAL A 12 23.45 -12.80 -5.00
N ASN A 13 23.10 -12.53 -3.75
CA ASN A 13 23.86 -13.01 -2.60
C ASN A 13 23.51 -14.49 -2.29
N ASP A 14 24.43 -15.26 -1.70
CA ASP A 14 24.34 -16.72 -1.45
C ASP A 14 23.22 -17.17 -0.50
N TYR A 15 22.48 -16.23 0.08
CA TYR A 15 21.19 -16.54 0.67
C TYR A 15 20.32 -17.12 -0.44
N LYS A 16 19.81 -18.34 -0.28
CA LYS A 16 18.88 -18.99 -1.22
C LYS A 16 17.64 -18.11 -1.45
N ILE A 17 17.75 -17.08 -2.29
CA ILE A 17 16.62 -16.34 -2.81
C ILE A 17 16.05 -17.24 -3.89
N HIS A 18 15.02 -18.01 -3.52
CA HIS A 18 14.17 -18.64 -4.51
C HIS A 18 13.41 -17.53 -5.21
N LEU A 19 13.99 -16.99 -6.29
CA LEU A 19 13.30 -16.08 -7.20
C LEU A 19 12.21 -16.90 -7.89
N VAL A 20 10.98 -16.72 -7.42
CA VAL A 20 9.79 -17.36 -7.99
C VAL A 20 9.23 -16.42 -9.05
N GLU A 21 9.13 -16.90 -10.28
CA GLU A 21 8.36 -16.22 -11.32
C GLU A 21 6.87 -16.29 -10.93
N ALA A 22 6.23 -15.14 -10.73
CA ALA A 22 4.86 -14.99 -10.22
C ALA A 22 3.74 -15.52 -11.13
N GLY A 23 4.05 -16.45 -12.06
CA GLY A 23 3.11 -17.02 -13.03
C GLY A 23 2.92 -18.54 -12.95
N LYS A 24 3.67 -19.27 -12.11
CA LYS A 24 3.47 -20.71 -11.87
C LYS A 24 3.71 -21.06 -10.41
N ASN A 25 2.64 -21.22 -9.64
CA ASN A 25 2.72 -21.44 -8.19
C ASN A 25 2.54 -22.92 -7.82
N ASN A 26 3.57 -23.73 -8.05
CA ASN A 26 3.62 -25.13 -7.56
C ASN A 26 4.42 -25.25 -6.25
N LEU A 27 4.56 -24.16 -5.48
CA LEU A 27 5.35 -24.14 -4.26
C LEU A 27 4.52 -24.47 -3.04
N VAL A 28 5.03 -25.36 -2.20
CA VAL A 28 4.48 -25.62 -0.87
C VAL A 28 5.04 -24.55 0.08
N LEU A 29 4.32 -23.44 0.20
CA LEU A 29 4.63 -22.41 1.19
C LEU A 29 4.09 -22.89 2.54
N HIS A 30 4.89 -22.86 3.61
CA HIS A 30 4.41 -23.23 4.96
C HIS A 30 3.82 -22.05 5.73
N ASN A 31 4.11 -20.82 5.29
CA ASN A 31 3.60 -19.59 5.87
C ASN A 31 2.33 -19.16 5.13
N VAL A 32 1.22 -19.02 5.88
CA VAL A 32 -0.10 -18.66 5.34
C VAL A 32 -0.11 -17.27 4.70
N ASN A 33 0.57 -16.29 5.28
CA ASN A 33 0.67 -14.94 4.71
C ASN A 33 1.41 -14.94 3.38
N ASN A 34 2.45 -15.77 3.24
CA ASN A 34 3.14 -15.94 1.96
C ASN A 34 2.24 -16.64 0.94
N GLN A 35 1.48 -17.68 1.33
CA GLN A 35 0.50 -18.31 0.44
C GLN A 35 -0.51 -17.29 -0.08
N ASP A 36 -1.09 -16.51 0.81
CA ASP A 36 -2.09 -15.51 0.47
C ASP A 36 -1.54 -14.40 -0.43
N LEU A 37 -0.30 -13.95 -0.19
CA LEU A 37 0.39 -12.98 -1.03
C LEU A 37 0.48 -13.47 -2.48
N PHE A 38 1.01 -14.68 -2.69
CA PHE A 38 1.21 -15.22 -4.03
C PHE A 38 -0.10 -15.58 -4.72
N ASN A 39 -1.09 -16.09 -3.99
CA ASN A 39 -2.42 -16.39 -4.55
C ASN A 39 -3.15 -15.12 -4.98
N LEU A 40 -3.07 -14.03 -4.19
CA LEU A 40 -3.63 -12.74 -4.57
C LEU A 40 -2.93 -12.16 -5.80
N LEU A 41 -1.59 -12.20 -5.85
CA LEU A 41 -0.84 -11.77 -7.03
C LEU A 41 -1.21 -12.58 -8.27
N GLU A 42 -1.38 -13.90 -8.15
CA GLU A 42 -1.79 -14.76 -9.25
C GLU A 42 -3.18 -14.37 -9.79
N ILE A 43 -4.18 -14.20 -8.91
CA ILE A 43 -5.54 -13.77 -9.29
C ILE A 43 -5.48 -12.46 -10.09
N LEU A 44 -4.71 -11.50 -9.60
CA LEU A 44 -4.66 -10.13 -10.12
C LEU A 44 -3.80 -10.01 -11.39
N LEU A 45 -2.69 -10.73 -11.47
CA LEU A 45 -1.72 -10.67 -12.57
C LEU A 45 -1.97 -11.71 -13.67
N SER A 46 -2.82 -12.72 -13.44
CA SER A 46 -3.14 -13.80 -14.39
C SER A 46 -3.42 -13.26 -15.81
N ARG A 47 -2.65 -13.66 -16.82
CA ARG A 47 -2.81 -13.14 -18.20
C ARG A 47 -3.97 -13.78 -18.99
N SER A 48 -4.67 -14.76 -18.43
CA SER A 48 -5.77 -15.47 -19.09
C SER A 48 -7.04 -14.62 -19.10
N GLY A 49 -7.31 -13.96 -20.24
CA GLY A 49 -8.63 -13.57 -20.76
C GLY A 49 -9.58 -12.74 -19.89
N ARG A 50 -9.94 -11.53 -20.39
CA ARG A 50 -10.92 -10.56 -19.83
C ARG A 50 -10.62 -10.11 -18.40
N THR A 51 -10.35 -8.81 -18.21
CA THR A 51 -10.08 -8.15 -16.90
C THR A 51 -11.26 -8.21 -15.93
N ASP A 52 -12.42 -8.59 -16.45
CA ASP A 52 -13.72 -8.61 -15.84
C ASP A 52 -13.77 -9.69 -14.74
N GLY A 53 -13.89 -9.27 -13.48
CA GLY A 53 -14.06 -10.16 -12.33
C GLY A 53 -12.78 -10.60 -11.60
N LYS A 54 -11.58 -10.12 -11.99
CA LYS A 54 -10.35 -10.37 -11.20
C LYS A 54 -10.40 -9.68 -9.84
N LYS A 55 -10.96 -8.47 -9.79
CA LYS A 55 -11.17 -7.71 -8.56
C LYS A 55 -12.12 -8.46 -7.62
N GLU A 56 -13.30 -8.85 -8.09
CA GLU A 56 -14.26 -9.65 -7.32
C GLU A 56 -13.64 -10.95 -6.80
N LYS A 57 -12.87 -11.67 -7.62
CA LYS A 57 -12.17 -12.89 -7.17
C LYS A 57 -11.15 -12.62 -6.08
N ALA A 58 -10.41 -11.50 -6.15
CA ALA A 58 -9.46 -11.13 -5.11
C ALA A 58 -10.16 -10.73 -3.80
N ILE A 59 -11.30 -10.03 -3.90
CA ILE A 59 -12.16 -9.69 -2.75
C ILE A 59 -12.71 -10.97 -2.10
N ASP A 60 -13.28 -11.88 -2.88
CA ASP A 60 -13.84 -13.13 -2.38
C ASP A 60 -12.75 -14.02 -1.74
N TYR A 61 -11.57 -14.09 -2.36
CA TYR A 61 -10.42 -14.80 -1.79
C TYR A 61 -10.03 -14.20 -0.44
N THR A 62 -9.86 -12.88 -0.38
CA THR A 62 -9.46 -12.15 0.84
C THR A 62 -10.40 -12.44 2.00
N ARG A 63 -11.72 -12.38 1.74
CA ARG A 63 -12.76 -12.66 2.76
C ARG A 63 -12.78 -14.12 3.18
N LYS A 64 -12.74 -15.05 2.22
CA LYS A 64 -12.82 -16.49 2.49
C LYS A 64 -11.62 -16.99 3.30
N HIS A 65 -10.43 -16.45 3.02
CA HIS A 65 -9.18 -16.88 3.64
C HIS A 65 -8.77 -16.04 4.85
N LYS A 66 -9.51 -14.96 5.17
CA LYS A 66 -9.19 -14.01 6.26
C LYS A 66 -7.75 -13.52 6.16
N VAL A 67 -7.37 -13.10 4.95
CA VAL A 67 -6.00 -12.72 4.63
C VAL A 67 -5.52 -11.59 5.56
N ASP A 68 -4.29 -11.71 6.05
CA ASP A 68 -3.70 -10.72 6.93
C ASP A 68 -3.61 -9.34 6.26
N LYS A 69 -3.95 -8.31 7.02
CA LYS A 69 -3.96 -6.91 6.56
C LYS A 69 -2.64 -6.46 5.94
N ALA A 70 -1.49 -6.88 6.49
CA ALA A 70 -0.18 -6.53 5.95
C ALA A 70 0.04 -7.14 4.56
N VAL A 71 -0.51 -8.34 4.31
CA VAL A 71 -0.46 -8.98 2.99
C VAL A 71 -1.30 -8.21 1.99
N ILE A 72 -2.53 -7.83 2.35
CA ILE A 72 -3.42 -7.06 1.48
C ILE A 72 -2.78 -5.70 1.11
N MET A 73 -2.21 -4.98 2.09
CA MET A 73 -1.51 -3.71 1.84
C MET A 73 -0.29 -3.89 0.94
N THR A 74 0.47 -4.97 1.13
CA THR A 74 1.62 -5.30 0.28
C THR A 74 1.18 -5.51 -1.17
N VAL A 75 0.12 -6.29 -1.40
CA VAL A 75 -0.45 -6.51 -2.73
C VAL A 75 -0.92 -5.19 -3.35
N ALA A 76 -1.67 -4.37 -2.62
CA ALA A 76 -2.16 -3.07 -3.12
C ALA A 76 -1.02 -2.12 -3.51
N GLY A 77 0.03 -2.04 -2.67
CA GLY A 77 1.23 -1.23 -2.93
C GLY A 77 1.99 -1.69 -4.18
N THR A 78 2.17 -2.99 -4.37
CA THR A 78 2.86 -3.54 -5.56
C THR A 78 2.11 -3.31 -6.87
N MET A 79 0.79 -3.08 -6.81
CA MET A 79 -0.06 -2.84 -7.97
C MET A 79 -0.07 -1.38 -8.44
N ASN A 80 0.82 -0.53 -7.91
CA ASN A 80 1.00 0.88 -8.29
C ASN A 80 -0.31 1.70 -8.25
N GLY A 81 -1.17 1.43 -7.26
CA GLY A 81 -2.45 2.13 -7.08
C GLY A 81 -3.59 1.69 -8.02
N LYS A 82 -3.39 0.61 -8.81
CA LYS A 82 -4.46 0.05 -9.65
C LYS A 82 -5.56 -0.68 -8.85
N ILE A 83 -5.30 -0.95 -7.57
CA ILE A 83 -6.22 -1.62 -6.66
C ILE A 83 -6.24 -0.83 -5.36
N ASP A 84 -7.45 -0.43 -4.96
CA ASP A 84 -7.69 0.22 -3.68
C ASP A 84 -7.79 -0.85 -2.58
N TYR A 85 -7.01 -0.67 -1.52
CA TYR A 85 -7.08 -1.49 -0.32
C TYR A 85 -8.51 -1.56 0.24
N ASN A 86 -9.24 -0.44 0.23
CA ASN A 86 -10.62 -0.35 0.73
C ASN A 86 -11.61 -1.20 -0.09
N GLU A 87 -11.32 -1.46 -1.37
CA GLU A 87 -12.12 -2.37 -2.19
C GLU A 87 -11.97 -3.83 -1.73
N LEU A 88 -10.81 -4.23 -1.19
CA LEU A 88 -10.48 -5.62 -0.86
C LEU A 88 -11.11 -6.14 0.45
N ILE A 89 -11.39 -5.26 1.40
CA ILE A 89 -11.82 -5.58 2.78
C ILE A 89 -13.33 -5.41 3.03
N GLY A 90 -14.06 -4.73 2.12
CA GLY A 90 -15.52 -4.56 2.23
C GLY A 90 -15.98 -3.59 3.33
N GLU A 91 -17.28 -3.32 3.39
CA GLU A 91 -17.82 -2.15 4.12
C GLU A 91 -17.69 -2.20 5.65
N GLY A 92 -17.63 -3.40 6.25
CA GLY A 92 -17.57 -3.58 7.70
C GLY A 92 -16.19 -3.32 8.32
N GLU A 93 -15.10 -3.43 7.54
CA GLU A 93 -13.73 -3.15 8.00
C GLU A 93 -13.25 -1.74 7.63
N LYS A 94 -14.04 -0.97 6.86
CA LYS A 94 -13.77 0.43 6.49
C LYS A 94 -13.49 1.32 7.71
N GLY A 95 -14.17 1.08 8.83
CA GLY A 95 -14.07 1.90 10.04
C GLY A 95 -12.72 1.79 10.76
N MET A 96 -12.04 0.64 10.72
CA MET A 96 -10.69 0.52 11.29
C MET A 96 -9.64 1.06 10.31
N VAL A 97 -9.90 0.99 9.01
CA VAL A 97 -9.01 1.50 7.97
C VAL A 97 -9.01 3.01 7.86
N SER A 98 -10.15 3.67 8.06
CA SER A 98 -10.19 5.12 8.20
C SER A 98 -9.30 5.58 9.36
N VAL A 99 -9.30 4.87 10.49
CA VAL A 99 -8.44 5.21 11.64
C VAL A 99 -6.95 5.12 11.28
N PHE A 100 -6.51 4.08 10.56
CA PHE A 100 -5.10 3.96 10.16
C PHE A 100 -4.70 4.96 9.07
N GLN A 101 -5.57 5.21 8.09
CA GLN A 101 -5.31 6.23 7.07
C GLN A 101 -5.26 7.63 7.69
N GLU A 102 -6.14 7.91 8.64
CA GLU A 102 -6.14 9.15 9.40
C GLU A 102 -4.88 9.28 10.25
N THR A 103 -4.46 8.22 10.94
CA THR A 103 -3.19 8.17 11.69
C THR A 103 -1.97 8.42 10.78
N TRP A 104 -1.97 7.84 9.58
CA TRP A 104 -0.89 8.05 8.59
C TRP A 104 -0.89 9.49 8.08
N ASN A 105 -2.05 9.99 7.67
CA ASN A 105 -2.23 11.36 7.18
C ASN A 105 -1.86 12.39 8.26
N GLU A 106 -2.15 12.11 9.53
CA GLU A 106 -1.74 12.91 10.69
C GLU A 106 -0.22 12.99 10.83
N GLY A 107 0.47 11.84 10.75
CA GLY A 107 1.93 11.79 10.82
C GLY A 107 2.61 12.51 9.64
N GLU A 108 2.11 12.31 8.43
CA GLU A 108 2.64 12.99 7.24
C GLU A 108 2.30 14.48 7.23
N ALA A 109 1.11 14.88 7.68
CA ALA A 109 0.72 16.28 7.84
C ALA A 109 1.63 17.00 8.83
N LYS A 110 1.90 16.38 9.98
CA LYS A 110 2.82 16.92 10.98
C LYS A 110 4.20 17.20 10.38
N GLY A 111 4.77 16.24 9.64
CA GLY A 111 6.06 16.43 8.98
C GLY A 111 6.07 17.53 7.91
N ILE A 112 4.99 17.67 7.14
CA ILE A 112 4.84 18.75 6.14
C ILE A 112 4.78 20.11 6.82
N ILE A 113 4.06 20.23 7.93
CA ILE A 113 3.88 21.49 8.67
C ILE A 113 5.17 21.89 9.39
N GLU A 114 5.83 20.96 10.08
CA GLU A 114 7.10 21.21 10.79
C GLU A 114 8.18 21.67 9.81
N MET A 115 8.41 20.92 8.72
CA MET A 115 9.37 21.34 7.69
C MET A 115 8.95 22.67 7.05
N GLY A 116 7.66 22.87 6.77
CA GLY A 116 7.19 24.12 6.19
C GLY A 116 7.52 25.33 7.05
N ASN A 117 7.35 25.21 8.37
CA ASN A 117 7.71 26.25 9.32
C ASN A 117 9.23 26.44 9.42
N ASP A 118 10.01 25.36 9.51
CA ASP A 118 11.48 25.41 9.60
C ASP A 118 12.10 26.10 8.38
N PHE A 119 11.50 25.91 7.20
CA PHE A 119 11.93 26.56 5.95
C PHE A 119 11.24 27.91 5.68
N GLY A 120 10.40 28.41 6.58
CA GLY A 120 9.73 29.70 6.45
C GLY A 120 8.71 29.78 5.31
N LEU A 121 8.06 28.66 4.96
CA LEU A 121 6.99 28.63 3.96
C LEU A 121 5.76 29.39 4.45
N SER A 122 5.01 29.96 3.50
CA SER A 122 3.72 30.58 3.80
C SER A 122 2.68 29.53 4.20
N GLU A 123 1.66 29.92 4.97
CA GLU A 123 0.55 29.02 5.31
C GLU A 123 -0.17 28.49 4.05
N GLU A 124 -0.30 29.33 3.01
CA GLU A 124 -0.90 28.94 1.72
C GLU A 124 -0.09 27.83 1.03
N ASP A 125 1.24 27.91 1.04
CA ASP A 125 2.13 26.89 0.47
C ASP A 125 2.07 25.58 1.24
N ILE A 126 1.97 25.65 2.58
CA ILE A 126 1.83 24.47 3.44
C ILE A 126 0.48 23.79 3.16
N LEU A 127 -0.61 24.55 3.07
CA LEU A 127 -1.94 24.02 2.73
C LEU A 127 -1.95 23.36 1.35
N ALA A 128 -1.36 24.01 0.34
CA ALA A 128 -1.25 23.44 -1.00
C ALA A 128 -0.47 22.12 -1.02
N ARG A 129 0.61 22.02 -0.22
CA ARG A 129 1.40 20.78 -0.07
C ARG A 129 0.61 19.69 0.65
N LEU A 130 -0.13 20.02 1.70
CA LEU A 130 -0.99 19.07 2.42
C LEU A 130 -2.07 18.50 1.50
N GLN A 131 -2.79 19.35 0.77
CA GLN A 131 -3.83 18.91 -0.17
C GLN A 131 -3.25 18.02 -1.27
N LYS A 132 -2.10 18.40 -1.85
CA LYS A 132 -1.48 17.65 -2.96
C LYS A 132 -0.89 16.31 -2.52
N LYS A 133 -0.19 16.26 -1.38
CA LYS A 133 0.50 15.05 -0.92
C LYS A 133 -0.45 14.04 -0.27
N LEU A 134 -1.39 14.52 0.53
CA LEU A 134 -2.32 13.68 1.27
C LEU A 134 -3.62 13.41 0.49
N ASN A 135 -3.81 14.09 -0.65
CA ASN A 135 -5.04 14.03 -1.45
C ASN A 135 -6.30 14.36 -0.61
N VAL A 136 -6.22 15.41 0.21
CA VAL A 136 -7.28 15.85 1.13
C VAL A 136 -7.90 17.18 0.71
N SER A 137 -9.12 17.45 1.17
CA SER A 137 -9.79 18.73 0.94
C SER A 137 -9.08 19.89 1.63
N LEU A 138 -9.32 21.13 1.16
CA LEU A 138 -8.78 22.33 1.81
C LEU A 138 -9.19 22.40 3.28
N GLN A 139 -10.46 22.08 3.58
CA GLN A 139 -10.97 22.05 4.95
C GLN A 139 -10.19 21.09 5.83
N LYS A 140 -9.91 19.87 5.35
CA LYS A 140 -9.14 18.87 6.10
C LYS A 140 -7.67 19.29 6.26
N ALA A 141 -7.07 19.92 5.26
CA ALA A 141 -5.73 20.49 5.36
C ALA A 141 -5.66 21.62 6.41
N GLN A 142 -6.69 22.47 6.49
CA GLN A 142 -6.81 23.52 7.52
C GLN A 142 -6.97 22.92 8.92
N GLU A 143 -7.74 21.84 9.07
CA GLU A 143 -7.86 21.11 10.34
C GLU A 143 -6.50 20.60 10.83
N TYR A 144 -5.71 19.96 9.94
CA TYR A 144 -4.36 19.51 10.28
C TYR A 144 -3.44 20.69 10.67
N LEU A 145 -3.44 21.75 9.88
CA LEU A 145 -2.62 22.93 10.15
C LEU A 145 -2.94 23.55 11.53
N TYR A 146 -4.23 23.69 11.86
CA TYR A 146 -4.68 24.24 13.14
C TYR A 146 -4.31 23.33 14.32
N ALA A 147 -4.51 22.01 14.18
CA ALA A 147 -4.22 21.04 15.23
C ALA A 147 -2.74 21.04 15.64
N TYR A 148 -1.83 21.06 14.65
CA TYR A 148 -0.39 21.01 14.91
C TYR A 148 0.24 22.37 15.19
N ARG A 149 -0.41 23.49 14.81
CA ARG A 149 -0.02 24.83 15.27
C ARG A 149 -0.15 25.00 16.78
N LYS A 150 -1.20 24.42 17.39
CA LYS A 150 -1.43 24.45 18.85
C LYS A 150 -0.45 23.60 19.66
N GLN A 151 0.22 22.62 19.03
CA GLN A 151 1.20 21.77 19.72
C GLN A 151 2.58 22.43 19.83
N ASN A 152 2.86 23.46 19.03
CA ASN A 152 4.15 24.14 18.94
C ASN A 152 4.11 25.60 19.48
N ALA A 153 3.03 25.98 20.19
CA ALA A 153 2.85 27.28 20.86
C ALA A 153 2.91 27.11 22.38
#